data_AF-A0A0H4R3K5-F1
#
_entry.id   AF-A0A0H4R3K5-F1
#
_cell.length_a   1.000
_cell.length_b   1.000
_cell.length_c   1.000
_cell.angle_alpha   90.00
_cell.angle_beta   90.00
_cell.angle_gamma   90.00
#
_symmetry.space_group_name_H-M   'P 1'
#
loop_
_entity.id
_entity.type
_entity.pdbx_description
1 polymer ?
#
loop_
_entity_poly.entity_id
_entity_poly.type
_entity_poly.pdbx_seq_one_letter_code
_entity_poly.pdbx_strand_id
1 'polypeptide(L)'
;MFIENPNHEKKKDIKSNTAKSSDSETNDSSSSNGKVPTEYKLALRRANRYAKVMNMSQQGIYDQLTSQFGDGFSAEAAQYAVDNVKVNWDENALKKAKDYQDKMSMSPNDIQEQLTSQYGEEFTQEQADYAIQHLND
;
A
#
# COMPACT_ATOMS: atom_id res chain seq x y z
N MET A 1 -24.15 52.21 15.65
CA MET A 1 -24.93 51.39 14.70
C MET A 1 -24.51 49.95 14.92
N PHE A 2 -25.34 49.18 15.61
CA PHE A 2 -25.24 47.73 15.75
C PHE A 2 -26.44 47.18 15.01
N ILE A 3 -26.22 46.38 13.98
CA ILE A 3 -27.29 45.68 13.27
C ILE A 3 -27.18 44.21 13.67
N GLU A 4 -28.12 43.78 14.49
CA GLU A 4 -28.43 42.38 14.75
C GLU A 4 -28.96 41.72 13.47
N ASN A 5 -28.54 40.48 13.21
CA ASN A 5 -29.05 39.68 12.11
C ASN A 5 -29.81 38.46 12.70
N PRO A 6 -31.15 38.46 12.71
CA PRO A 6 -31.96 37.38 13.29
C PRO A 6 -32.47 36.38 12.23
N ASN A 7 -32.64 35.12 12.67
CA ASN A 7 -33.32 33.97 12.05
C ASN A 7 -32.69 33.37 10.78
N HIS A 8 -32.24 32.11 10.73
CA HIS A 8 -32.79 30.81 11.19
C HIS A 8 -34.03 30.33 10.38
N GLU A 9 -33.76 29.49 9.37
CA GLU A 9 -34.72 28.52 8.85
C GLU A 9 -34.19 27.09 9.00
N LYS A 10 -34.93 26.32 9.81
CA LYS A 10 -35.00 24.84 9.89
C LYS A 10 -35.91 24.39 8.73
N LYS A 11 -35.83 23.23 8.06
CA LYS A 11 -35.58 21.82 8.44
C LYS A 11 -35.80 20.94 7.18
N LYS A 12 -35.18 19.75 7.13
CA LYS A 12 -35.76 18.41 6.81
C LYS A 12 -34.60 17.41 6.65
N ASP A 13 -34.26 16.66 7.70
CA ASP A 13 -34.72 15.28 7.98
C ASP A 13 -34.11 14.23 7.04
N ILE A 14 -32.96 13.66 7.42
CA ILE A 14 -32.68 12.22 7.22
C ILE A 14 -32.02 11.68 8.49
N LYS A 15 -32.79 10.87 9.23
CA LYS A 15 -32.29 9.92 10.23
C LYS A 15 -31.62 8.77 9.47
N SER A 16 -30.33 8.52 9.70
CA SER A 16 -29.75 7.19 9.49
C SER A 16 -29.19 6.71 10.82
N ASN A 17 -30.03 5.92 11.46
CA ASN A 17 -29.78 5.14 12.66
C ASN A 17 -28.96 3.91 12.25
N THR A 18 -27.71 3.79 12.70
CA THR A 18 -27.03 2.48 12.73
C THR A 18 -26.13 2.39 13.95
N ALA A 19 -26.73 1.92 15.04
CA ALA A 19 -25.99 1.33 16.15
C ALA A 19 -25.54 -0.09 15.77
N LYS A 20 -24.26 -0.37 16.00
CA LYS A 20 -23.70 -1.56 16.67
C LYS A 20 -24.13 -2.98 16.22
N SER A 21 -23.12 -3.74 15.80
CA SER A 21 -22.83 -5.16 16.13
C SER A 21 -21.44 -5.46 15.52
N SER A 22 -20.36 -5.74 16.25
CA SER A 22 -20.09 -6.86 17.17
C SER A 22 -20.39 -8.22 16.56
N ASP A 23 -19.38 -9.09 16.62
CA ASP A 23 -19.30 -10.50 16.23
C ASP A 23 -18.82 -10.73 14.79
N SER A 24 -17.80 -11.54 14.51
CA SER A 24 -17.17 -12.58 15.32
C SER A 24 -15.75 -12.85 14.85
N GLU A 25 -14.89 -13.09 15.83
CA GLU A 25 -13.82 -14.07 15.77
C GLU A 25 -14.25 -15.32 14.98
N THR A 26 -13.42 -15.75 14.03
CA THR A 26 -13.15 -17.18 13.88
C THR A 26 -11.66 -17.36 13.56
N ASN A 27 -10.90 -17.57 14.63
CA ASN A 27 -9.77 -18.48 14.61
C ASN A 27 -10.24 -19.81 14.02
N ASP A 28 -9.77 -20.16 12.82
CA ASP A 28 -9.67 -21.56 12.41
C ASP A 28 -8.20 -21.89 12.15
N SER A 29 -7.51 -22.12 13.27
CA SER A 29 -6.29 -22.88 13.27
C SER A 29 -6.65 -24.34 13.05
N SER A 30 -6.03 -24.93 12.03
CA SER A 30 -5.85 -26.36 11.78
C SER A 30 -6.76 -27.00 10.73
N SER A 31 -6.24 -27.02 9.49
CA SER A 31 -6.24 -28.27 8.74
C SER A 31 -4.95 -28.45 7.96
N SER A 32 -4.09 -29.28 8.54
CA SER A 32 -2.89 -29.87 7.96
C SER A 32 -3.24 -30.71 6.72
N ASN A 33 -3.16 -30.05 5.57
CA ASN A 33 -2.69 -30.66 4.33
C ASN A 33 -1.76 -29.62 3.71
N GLY A 34 -0.56 -30.00 3.27
CA GLY A 34 0.50 -29.09 2.77
C GLY A 34 0.18 -28.27 1.51
N LYS A 35 -1.07 -27.87 1.33
CA LYS A 35 -1.56 -26.96 0.31
C LYS A 35 -1.63 -25.57 0.92
N VAL A 36 -0.87 -24.64 0.32
CA VAL A 36 -0.94 -23.21 0.62
C VAL A 36 -2.41 -22.74 0.63
N PRO A 37 -2.87 -22.02 1.68
CA PRO A 37 -4.23 -21.51 1.79
C PRO A 37 -4.66 -20.68 0.57
N THR A 38 -5.96 -20.63 0.30
CA THR A 38 -6.48 -19.84 -0.83
C THR A 38 -6.15 -18.36 -0.70
N GLU A 39 -6.26 -17.80 0.52
CA GLU A 39 -5.93 -16.41 0.81
C GLU A 39 -4.48 -16.08 0.40
N TYR A 40 -3.53 -16.94 0.74
CA TYR A 40 -2.10 -16.76 0.44
C TYR A 40 -1.83 -16.75 -1.06
N LYS A 41 -2.54 -17.59 -1.83
CA LYS A 41 -2.46 -17.58 -3.30
C LYS A 41 -3.04 -16.31 -3.90
N LEU A 42 -4.12 -15.78 -3.33
CA LEU A 42 -4.74 -14.53 -3.77
C LEU A 42 -3.83 -13.34 -3.47
N ALA A 43 -3.27 -13.28 -2.25
CA ALA A 43 -2.30 -12.28 -1.84
C ALA A 43 -1.06 -12.32 -2.73
N LEU A 44 -0.50 -13.50 -3.02
CA LEU A 44 0.64 -13.64 -3.93
C LEU A 44 0.33 -13.12 -5.34
N ARG A 45 -0.88 -13.38 -5.86
CA ARG A 45 -1.30 -12.87 -7.17
C ARG A 45 -1.40 -11.34 -7.17
N ARG A 46 -1.89 -10.74 -6.09
CA ARG A 46 -1.95 -9.28 -5.90
C ARG A 46 -0.55 -8.69 -5.79
N ALA A 47 0.31 -9.24 -4.94
CA ALA A 47 1.71 -8.85 -4.79
C ALA A 47 2.46 -8.87 -6.12
N ASN A 48 2.29 -9.93 -6.92
CA ASN A 48 2.88 -10.01 -8.26
C ASN A 48 2.41 -8.88 -9.18
N ARG A 49 1.15 -8.47 -9.10
CA ARG A 49 0.63 -7.34 -9.90
C ARG A 49 1.24 -6.03 -9.43
N TYR A 50 1.24 -5.76 -8.12
CA TYR A 50 1.84 -4.56 -7.56
C TYR A 50 3.33 -4.45 -7.93
N ALA A 51 4.09 -5.53 -7.73
CA ALA A 51 5.51 -5.57 -8.05
C ALA A 51 5.79 -5.38 -9.55
N LYS A 52 5.05 -6.04 -10.44
CA LYS A 52 5.38 -6.07 -11.88
C LYS A 52 4.78 -4.93 -12.69
N VAL A 53 3.63 -4.41 -12.26
CA VAL A 53 2.89 -3.37 -13.00
C VAL A 53 3.14 -2.01 -12.38
N MET A 54 3.19 -1.93 -11.05
CA MET A 54 3.36 -0.67 -10.33
C MET A 54 4.77 -0.48 -9.80
N ASN A 55 5.67 -1.45 -9.97
CA ASN A 55 7.06 -1.39 -9.52
C ASN A 55 7.18 -1.00 -8.04
N MET A 56 6.23 -1.43 -7.20
CA MET A 56 6.25 -1.11 -5.77
C MET A 56 7.39 -1.85 -5.04
N SER A 57 7.80 -1.32 -3.89
CA SER A 57 8.73 -1.98 -2.98
C SER A 57 8.10 -3.19 -2.29
N GLN A 58 8.93 -3.99 -1.64
CA GLN A 58 8.45 -5.12 -0.86
C GLN A 58 7.55 -4.66 0.32
N GLN A 59 7.98 -3.62 1.04
CA GLN A 59 7.27 -3.10 2.20
C GLN A 59 5.95 -2.43 1.79
N GLY A 60 5.98 -1.56 0.78
CA GLY A 60 4.76 -0.92 0.27
C GLY A 60 3.73 -1.90 -0.25
N ILE A 61 4.16 -3.06 -0.79
CA ILE A 61 3.24 -4.14 -1.16
C ILE A 61 2.63 -4.79 0.08
N TYR A 62 3.43 -5.09 1.09
CA TYR A 62 2.94 -5.65 2.35
C TYR A 62 1.87 -4.75 2.98
N ASP A 63 2.13 -3.44 3.06
CA ASP A 63 1.19 -2.47 3.63
C ASP A 63 -0.07 -2.34 2.78
N GLN A 64 0.06 -2.37 1.46
CA GLN A 64 -1.08 -2.35 0.55
C GLN A 64 -1.98 -3.60 0.69
N LEU A 65 -1.37 -4.77 0.91
CA LEU A 65 -2.09 -6.03 1.09
C LEU A 65 -2.79 -6.11 2.45
N THR A 66 -2.18 -5.58 3.51
CA THR A 66 -2.72 -5.62 4.88
C THR A 66 -3.68 -4.45 5.18
N SER A 67 -3.59 -3.35 4.42
CA SER A 67 -4.44 -2.19 4.60
C SER A 67 -5.93 -2.53 4.47
N GLN A 68 -6.72 -2.08 5.44
CA GLN A 68 -8.19 -2.15 5.41
C GLN A 68 -8.82 -1.37 4.25
N PHE A 69 -8.11 -0.38 3.70
CA PHE A 69 -8.53 0.39 2.53
C PHE A 69 -7.94 -0.19 1.23
N GLY A 70 -7.08 -1.21 1.35
CA GLY A 70 -6.44 -1.94 0.26
C GLY A 70 -7.15 -3.28 0.00
N ASP A 71 -6.38 -4.37 0.09
CA ASP A 71 -6.93 -5.72 -0.08
C ASP A 71 -7.42 -6.37 1.23
N GLY A 72 -6.93 -5.93 2.40
CA GLY A 72 -7.36 -6.41 3.71
C GLY A 72 -7.03 -7.89 3.99
N PHE A 73 -5.92 -8.40 3.46
CA PHE A 73 -5.42 -9.74 3.78
C PHE A 73 -4.83 -9.82 5.19
N SER A 74 -4.78 -11.03 5.74
CA SER A 74 -4.00 -11.31 6.95
C SER A 74 -2.51 -10.95 6.77
N ALA A 75 -1.86 -10.55 7.86
CA ALA A 75 -0.44 -10.23 7.88
C ALA A 75 0.41 -11.41 7.39
N GLU A 76 0.02 -12.64 7.76
CA GLU A 76 0.71 -13.85 7.37
C GLU A 76 0.55 -14.15 5.86
N ALA A 77 -0.63 -13.92 5.29
CA ALA A 77 -0.85 -14.06 3.85
C ALA A 77 -0.08 -12.99 3.05
N ALA A 78 -0.02 -11.75 3.55
CA ALA A 78 0.73 -10.66 2.95
C ALA A 78 2.24 -10.92 3.01
N GLN A 79 2.76 -11.36 4.16
CA GLN A 79 4.17 -11.73 4.32
C GLN A 79 4.54 -12.88 3.39
N TYR A 80 3.74 -13.95 3.37
CA TYR A 80 3.92 -15.04 2.43
C TYR A 80 3.94 -14.55 0.98
N ALA A 81 3.04 -13.63 0.63
CA ALA A 81 2.97 -13.09 -0.72
C ALA A 81 4.26 -12.38 -1.10
N VAL A 82 4.74 -11.42 -0.30
CA VAL A 82 5.94 -10.63 -0.61
C VAL A 82 7.20 -11.49 -0.65
N ASP A 83 7.32 -12.49 0.24
CA ASP A 83 8.45 -13.42 0.27
C ASP A 83 8.51 -14.34 -0.97
N ASN A 84 7.36 -14.55 -1.63
CA ASN A 84 7.24 -15.44 -2.79
C ASN A 84 7.14 -14.68 -4.12
N VAL A 85 7.13 -13.34 -4.12
CA VAL A 85 7.25 -12.56 -5.35
C VAL A 85 8.65 -12.75 -5.93
N LYS A 86 8.72 -13.10 -7.21
CA LYS A 86 9.97 -13.24 -7.95
C LYS A 86 10.14 -12.06 -8.90
N VAL A 87 10.78 -11.01 -8.40
CA VAL A 87 11.20 -9.83 -9.16
C VAL A 87 12.60 -9.42 -8.71
N ASN A 88 13.26 -8.57 -9.49
CA ASN A 88 14.41 -7.83 -8.99
C ASN A 88 13.88 -6.54 -8.35
N TRP A 89 14.06 -6.39 -7.04
CA TRP A 89 13.58 -5.23 -6.30
C TRP A 89 14.39 -3.96 -6.61
N ASP A 90 15.68 -4.11 -6.93
CA ASP A 90 16.54 -3.00 -7.37
C ASP A 90 16.04 -2.42 -8.70
N GLU A 91 15.60 -3.29 -9.62
CA GLU A 91 14.98 -2.87 -10.89
C GLU A 91 13.63 -2.18 -10.67
N ASN A 92 12.86 -2.59 -9.66
CA ASN A 92 11.63 -1.90 -9.31
C ASN A 92 11.93 -0.48 -8.78
N ALA A 93 12.92 -0.34 -7.89
CA ALA A 93 13.37 0.95 -7.39
C ALA A 93 13.86 1.85 -8.52
N LEU A 94 14.66 1.31 -9.45
CA LEU A 94 15.14 2.05 -10.63
C LEU A 94 13.99 2.54 -11.52
N LYS A 95 12.99 1.70 -11.79
CA LYS A 95 11.82 2.10 -12.57
C LYS A 95 11.01 3.19 -11.87
N LYS A 96 10.86 3.11 -10.54
CA LYS A 96 10.21 4.17 -9.76
C LYS A 96 11.01 5.47 -9.76
N ALA A 97 12.33 5.38 -9.65
CA ALA A 97 13.22 6.52 -9.76
C ALA A 97 13.08 7.23 -11.11
N LYS A 98 13.10 6.47 -12.21
CA LYS A 98 12.87 7.00 -13.57
C LYS A 98 11.48 7.62 -13.71
N ASP A 99 10.45 6.98 -13.18
CA ASP A 99 9.09 7.55 -13.16
C ASP A 99 9.05 8.91 -12.45
N TYR A 100 9.71 9.05 -11.30
CA TYR A 100 9.79 10.32 -10.56
C TYR A 100 10.60 11.38 -11.32
N GLN A 101 11.71 10.98 -11.93
CA GLN A 101 12.53 11.87 -12.75
C GLN A 101 11.72 12.38 -13.96
N ASP A 102 11.08 11.48 -14.71
CA ASP A 102 10.42 11.81 -15.97
C ASP A 102 9.08 12.54 -15.79
N LYS A 103 8.30 12.13 -14.78
CA LYS A 103 6.93 12.65 -14.60
C LYS A 103 6.86 13.82 -13.62
N MET A 104 7.80 13.89 -12.67
CA MET A 104 7.78 14.91 -11.62
C MET A 104 9.03 15.81 -11.64
N SER A 105 9.98 15.57 -12.55
CA SER A 105 11.21 16.36 -12.68
C SER A 105 11.99 16.47 -11.37
N MET A 106 11.92 15.43 -10.53
CA MET A 106 12.57 15.42 -9.22
C MET A 106 14.09 15.29 -9.36
N SER A 107 14.82 15.88 -8.40
CA SER A 107 16.28 15.73 -8.35
C SER A 107 16.66 14.32 -7.84
N PRO A 108 17.86 13.81 -8.14
CA PRO A 108 18.30 12.50 -7.63
C PRO A 108 18.21 12.37 -6.10
N ASN A 109 18.51 13.45 -5.36
CA ASN A 109 18.40 13.45 -3.90
C ASN A 109 16.94 13.33 -3.44
N ASP A 110 16.03 14.13 -4.03
CA ASP A 110 14.60 14.06 -3.70
C ASP A 110 14.02 12.69 -4.04
N ILE A 111 14.47 12.08 -5.14
CA ILE A 111 14.07 10.73 -5.55
C ILE A 111 14.53 9.72 -4.50
N GLN A 112 15.78 9.79 -4.03
CA GLN A 112 16.30 8.87 -3.00
C GLN A 112 15.48 8.97 -1.70
N GLU A 113 15.19 10.19 -1.25
CA GLU A 113 14.35 10.45 -0.08
C GLU A 113 12.93 9.90 -0.29
N GLN A 114 12.34 10.12 -1.47
CA GLN A 114 11.01 9.62 -1.79
C GLN A 114 10.93 8.10 -1.87
N LEU A 115 11.97 7.44 -2.41
CA LEU A 115 12.03 5.99 -2.50
C LEU A 115 12.11 5.34 -1.11
N THR A 116 12.79 5.98 -0.15
CA THR A 116 13.03 5.43 1.19
C THR A 116 12.01 5.89 2.23
N SER A 117 11.23 6.93 1.93
CA SER A 117 10.26 7.51 2.85
C SER A 117 9.14 6.53 3.22
N GLN A 118 8.79 6.50 4.51
CA GLN A 118 7.63 5.80 5.09
C GLN A 118 6.27 6.28 4.55
N TYR A 119 6.25 7.44 3.88
CA TYR A 119 5.06 7.96 3.22
C TYR A 119 5.17 7.90 1.70
N GLY A 120 6.29 7.39 1.20
CA GLY A 120 6.62 7.29 -0.22
C GLY A 120 6.54 5.83 -0.67
N GLU A 121 7.69 5.28 -1.05
CA GLU A 121 7.76 3.94 -1.62
C GLU A 121 8.32 2.87 -0.68
N GLU A 122 8.99 3.22 0.42
CA GLU A 122 9.57 2.27 1.40
C GLU A 122 10.50 1.20 0.79
N PHE A 123 11.27 1.55 -0.24
CA PHE A 123 12.43 0.76 -0.64
C PHE A 123 13.50 0.79 0.45
N THR A 124 14.34 -0.25 0.48
CA THR A 124 15.53 -0.23 1.33
C THR A 124 16.51 0.85 0.86
N GLN A 125 17.37 1.31 1.76
CA GLN A 125 18.41 2.28 1.39
C GLN A 125 19.28 1.75 0.24
N GLU A 126 19.67 0.47 0.28
CA GLU A 126 20.47 -0.16 -0.78
C GLU A 126 19.77 -0.17 -2.15
N GLN A 127 18.46 -0.41 -2.18
CA GLN A 127 17.66 -0.38 -3.41
C GLN A 127 17.55 1.05 -3.97
N ALA A 128 17.35 2.04 -3.11
CA ALA A 128 17.33 3.43 -3.52
C ALA A 128 18.71 3.88 -4.03
N ASP A 129 19.79 3.49 -3.36
CA ASP A 129 21.16 3.79 -3.77
C ASP A 129 21.48 3.19 -5.14
N TYR A 130 21.10 1.92 -5.37
CA TYR A 130 21.19 1.29 -6.69
C TYR A 130 20.42 2.10 -7.74
N ALA A 131 19.18 2.48 -7.44
CA ALA A 131 18.32 3.22 -8.36
C ALA A 131 18.92 4.58 -8.76
N ILE A 132 19.52 5.31 -7.81
CA ILE A 132 20.19 6.59 -8.09
C ILE A 132 21.47 6.38 -8.89
N GLN A 133 22.26 5.36 -8.54
CA GLN A 133 23.50 5.04 -9.23
C GLN A 133 23.27 4.76 -10.73
N HIS A 134 22.18 4.08 -11.07
CA HIS A 134 21.86 3.66 -12.44
C HIS A 134 20.79 4.56 -13.11
N LEU A 135 20.46 5.71 -12.50
CA LEU A 135 19.33 6.54 -12.94
C LEU A 135 19.49 7.05 -14.38
N ASN A 136 20.73 7.37 -14.78
CA ASN A 136 21.06 7.96 -16.08
C ASN A 136 21.95 7.05 -16.95
N ASP A 137 21.96 5.75 -16.67
CA ASP A 137 22.66 4.75 -17.49
C ASP A 137 21.99 4.52 -18.85
#